data_AF-A0AAU4TMB9-F1
#
_entry.id   AF-A0AAU4TMB9-F1
#
_cell.length_a   1.000
_cell.length_b   1.000
_cell.length_c   1.000
_cell.angle_alpha   90.00
_cell.angle_beta   90.00
_cell.angle_gamma   90.00
#
_symmetry.space_group_name_H-M   'P 1'
#
loop_
_entity.id
_entity.type
_entity.pdbx_description
1 polymer ?
#
loop_
_entity_poly.entity_id
_entity_poly.type
_entity_poly.pdbx_seq_one_letter_code
_entity_poly.pdbx_strand_id
1 'polypeptide(L)'
;MRPRTAAALAVLLTWLTACTAHPAPSADDVVKAATRKLTDDCLTRQGLTAKSDQQRVSDALFGAGKAELSLRLPTGYTVRAHTDGCLAAAQQRLYGDQDRWFRTSVVVNNLEPEAARTGRPLAEVRAAHHAELAEWQRLRAHALTTATALLKGGGSTHPSTSHLKGNQ
;
A
#
# COMPACT_ATOMS: atom_id res chain seq x y z
N MET A 1 19.20 29.71 -71.94
CA MET A 1 20.42 30.20 -71.27
C MET A 1 20.04 30.97 -70.00
N ARG A 2 20.75 30.66 -68.91
CA ARG A 2 20.77 31.25 -67.55
C ARG A 2 19.70 30.81 -66.52
N PRO A 3 20.12 30.08 -65.46
CA PRO A 3 19.31 29.53 -64.37
C PRO A 3 19.35 30.42 -63.10
N ARG A 4 18.45 30.19 -62.14
CA ARG A 4 18.56 30.63 -60.72
C ARG A 4 17.83 29.60 -59.83
N THR A 5 18.53 28.59 -59.32
CA THR A 5 19.08 28.48 -57.95
C THR A 5 18.05 28.36 -56.83
N ALA A 6 18.17 27.24 -56.12
CA ALA A 6 17.37 26.71 -55.02
C ALA A 6 17.40 27.55 -53.73
N ALA A 7 16.37 27.36 -52.89
CA ALA A 7 16.51 27.46 -51.45
C ALA A 7 15.59 26.42 -50.79
N ALA A 8 16.21 25.36 -50.26
CA ALA A 8 15.56 24.33 -49.48
C ALA A 8 15.19 24.88 -48.09
N LEU A 9 13.89 24.84 -47.76
CA LEU A 9 13.41 25.09 -46.40
C LEU A 9 13.58 23.79 -45.60
N ALA A 10 14.65 23.73 -44.82
CA ALA A 10 14.89 22.68 -43.85
C ALA A 10 13.82 22.77 -42.74
N VAL A 11 12.88 21.84 -42.75
CA VAL A 11 11.95 21.60 -41.64
C VAL A 11 12.74 20.89 -40.55
N LEU A 12 13.23 21.67 -39.58
CA LEU A 12 13.78 21.16 -38.32
C LEU A 12 12.65 20.52 -37.50
N LEU A 13 12.50 19.21 -37.61
CA LEU A 13 11.73 18.38 -36.69
C LEU A 13 12.43 18.37 -35.33
N THR A 14 12.07 19.32 -34.46
CA THR A 14 12.44 19.30 -33.05
C THR A 14 11.68 18.17 -32.36
N TRP A 15 12.35 17.01 -32.23
CA TRP A 15 11.93 15.96 -31.32
C TRP A 15 12.12 16.47 -29.89
N LEU A 16 11.13 17.19 -29.38
CA LEU A 16 10.99 17.45 -27.95
C LEU A 16 10.69 16.12 -27.28
N THR A 17 11.75 15.45 -26.83
CA THR A 17 11.66 14.39 -25.82
C THR A 17 11.16 15.02 -24.54
N ALA A 18 9.83 15.17 -24.43
CA ALA A 18 9.19 15.45 -23.17
C ALA A 18 9.44 14.24 -22.28
N CYS A 19 10.46 14.33 -21.43
CA CYS A 19 10.58 13.48 -20.26
C CYS A 19 9.32 13.74 -19.42
N THR A 20 8.26 12.96 -19.64
CA THR A 20 7.10 12.96 -18.76
C THR A 20 7.57 12.43 -17.42
N ALA A 21 7.87 13.33 -16.49
CA ALA A 21 8.17 12.96 -15.12
C ALA A 21 6.99 12.16 -14.58
N HIS A 22 7.23 10.91 -14.17
CA HIS A 22 6.19 10.11 -13.54
C HIS A 22 5.72 10.81 -12.27
N PRO A 23 4.40 10.93 -12.04
CA PRO A 23 3.89 11.52 -10.81
C PRO A 23 4.40 10.72 -9.60
N ALA A 24 4.68 11.42 -8.51
CA ALA A 24 5.06 10.77 -7.26
C ALA A 24 3.95 9.81 -6.81
N PRO A 25 4.30 8.66 -6.21
CA PRO A 25 3.31 7.69 -5.73
C PRO A 25 2.40 8.33 -4.66
N SER A 26 1.13 7.93 -4.66
CA SER A 26 0.20 8.38 -3.61
C SER A 26 0.57 7.79 -2.25
N ALA A 27 0.08 8.40 -1.16
CA ALA A 27 0.25 7.84 0.18
C ALA A 27 -0.29 6.40 0.30
N ASP A 28 -1.38 6.11 -0.40
CA ASP A 28 -1.99 4.78 -0.47
C ASP A 28 -1.06 3.78 -1.17
N ASP A 29 -0.44 4.18 -2.28
CA ASP A 29 0.52 3.34 -3.00
C ASP A 29 1.75 3.01 -2.16
N VAL A 30 2.26 3.99 -1.41
CA VAL A 30 3.41 3.82 -0.51
C VAL A 30 3.08 2.83 0.61
N VAL A 31 1.94 3.01 1.28
CA VAL A 31 1.50 2.08 2.34
C VAL A 31 1.27 0.69 1.76
N LYS A 32 0.61 0.57 0.60
CA LYS A 32 0.36 -0.71 -0.07
C LYS A 32 1.66 -1.41 -0.48
N ALA A 33 2.65 -0.67 -0.97
CA ALA A 33 3.97 -1.23 -1.29
C ALA A 33 4.69 -1.75 -0.04
N ALA A 34 4.65 -1.00 1.07
CA ALA A 34 5.23 -1.46 2.33
C ALA A 34 4.49 -2.68 2.90
N THR A 35 3.16 -2.74 2.83
CA THR A 35 2.39 -3.93 3.23
C THR A 35 2.83 -5.15 2.45
N ARG A 36 2.91 -5.06 1.11
CA ARG A 36 3.37 -6.17 0.25
C ARG A 36 4.77 -6.64 0.65
N LYS A 37 5.71 -5.71 0.79
CA LYS A 37 7.07 -6.05 1.20
C LYS A 37 7.09 -6.79 2.55
N LEU A 38 6.37 -6.28 3.55
CA LEU A 38 6.30 -6.89 4.87
C LEU A 38 5.68 -8.30 4.83
N THR A 39 4.61 -8.49 4.05
CA THR A 39 3.98 -9.80 3.89
C THR A 39 4.88 -10.78 3.15
N ASP A 40 5.53 -10.35 2.07
CA ASP A 40 6.42 -11.21 1.27
C ASP A 40 7.65 -11.64 2.08
N ASP A 41 8.26 -10.71 2.81
CA ASP A 41 9.39 -10.99 3.70
C ASP A 41 8.97 -11.97 4.82
N CYS A 42 7.75 -11.82 5.34
CA CYS A 42 7.19 -12.72 6.36
C CYS A 42 6.96 -14.14 5.82
N LEU A 43 6.30 -14.27 4.66
CA LEU A 43 6.06 -15.55 4.01
C LEU A 43 7.39 -16.26 3.68
N THR A 44 8.37 -15.51 3.19
CA THR A 44 9.72 -16.03 2.89
C THR A 44 10.41 -16.57 4.14
N ARG A 45 10.34 -15.86 5.28
CA ARG A 45 10.88 -16.33 6.56
C ARG A 45 10.21 -17.61 7.06
N GLN A 46 8.94 -17.83 6.69
CA GLN A 46 8.22 -19.07 6.98
C GLN A 46 8.53 -20.20 5.96
N GLY A 47 9.46 -19.98 5.03
CA GLY A 47 9.85 -20.97 4.02
C GLY A 47 8.82 -21.15 2.91
N LEU A 48 7.86 -20.23 2.78
CA LEU A 48 6.85 -20.27 1.73
C LEU A 48 7.40 -19.68 0.43
N THR A 49 7.08 -20.34 -0.67
CA THR A 49 7.50 -20.01 -2.02
C THR A 49 6.31 -20.06 -2.98
N ALA A 50 6.49 -19.60 -4.21
CA ALA A 50 5.44 -19.65 -5.24
C ALA A 50 4.94 -21.09 -5.57
N LYS A 51 5.70 -22.12 -5.19
CA LYS A 51 5.32 -23.54 -5.36
C LYS A 51 4.65 -24.14 -4.12
N SER A 52 4.52 -23.37 -3.04
CA SER A 52 3.88 -23.85 -1.82
C SER A 52 2.39 -24.08 -2.04
N ASP A 53 1.83 -25.01 -1.28
CA ASP A 53 0.40 -25.27 -1.26
C ASP A 53 -0.40 -23.99 -0.95
N GLN A 54 -1.49 -23.77 -1.68
CA GLN A 54 -2.26 -22.54 -1.62
C GLN A 54 -2.94 -22.34 -0.26
N GLN A 55 -3.40 -23.41 0.38
CA GLN A 55 -4.00 -23.32 1.72
C GLN A 55 -2.95 -22.89 2.74
N ARG A 56 -1.76 -23.50 2.69
CA ARG A 56 -0.64 -23.11 3.57
C ARG A 56 -0.24 -21.64 3.40
N VAL A 57 -0.23 -21.13 2.16
CA VAL A 57 0.04 -19.71 1.90
C VAL A 57 -1.09 -18.83 2.44
N SER A 58 -2.35 -19.23 2.26
CA SER A 58 -3.52 -18.51 2.78
C SER A 58 -3.48 -18.41 4.30
N ASP A 59 -3.28 -19.53 5.00
CA ASP A 59 -3.20 -19.60 6.45
C ASP A 59 -2.07 -18.72 7.01
N ALA A 60 -0.89 -18.76 6.37
CA ALA A 60 0.23 -17.91 6.77
C ALA A 60 0.00 -16.43 6.48
N LEU A 61 -0.67 -16.09 5.37
CA LEU A 61 -0.92 -14.71 4.98
C LEU A 61 -2.01 -14.07 5.85
N PHE A 62 -3.14 -14.74 6.00
CA PHE A 62 -4.35 -14.20 6.62
C PHE A 62 -4.54 -14.60 8.09
N GLY A 63 -3.76 -15.56 8.59
CA GLY A 63 -3.95 -16.17 9.89
C GLY A 63 -4.78 -17.46 9.79
N ALA A 64 -4.58 -18.35 10.76
CA ALA A 64 -5.32 -19.61 10.88
C ALA A 64 -5.83 -19.85 12.32
N GLY A 65 -5.45 -18.99 13.26
CA GLY A 65 -5.98 -18.99 14.63
C GLY A 65 -7.45 -18.56 14.68
N LYS A 66 -7.98 -18.44 15.90
CA LYS A 66 -9.30 -17.82 16.08
C LYS A 66 -9.20 -16.34 15.70
N ALA A 67 -10.20 -15.82 15.01
CA ALA A 67 -10.30 -14.37 14.81
C ALA A 67 -10.56 -13.69 16.15
N GLU A 68 -9.65 -12.82 16.58
CA GLU A 68 -9.72 -12.16 17.89
C GLU A 68 -10.35 -10.76 17.79
N LEU A 69 -10.37 -10.16 16.60
CA LEU A 69 -11.02 -8.88 16.36
C LEU A 69 -12.40 -9.06 15.73
N SER A 70 -13.38 -8.32 16.25
CA SER A 70 -14.75 -8.38 15.76
C SER A 70 -15.46 -7.06 15.97
N LEU A 71 -16.15 -6.57 14.94
CA LEU A 71 -16.98 -5.36 15.02
C LEU A 71 -18.33 -5.63 14.37
N ARG A 72 -19.41 -5.38 15.12
CA ARG A 72 -20.78 -5.38 14.59
C ARG A 72 -21.07 -4.02 13.99
N LEU A 73 -21.43 -3.99 12.71
CA LEU A 73 -21.81 -2.79 11.98
C LEU A 73 -23.30 -2.47 12.19
N PRO A 74 -23.70 -1.19 12.07
CA PRO A 74 -25.12 -0.79 12.06
C PRO A 74 -25.94 -1.47 10.95
N THR A 75 -25.28 -1.93 9.90
CA THR A 75 -25.88 -2.72 8.81
C THR A 75 -26.36 -4.11 9.24
N GLY A 76 -25.98 -4.58 10.43
CA GLY A 76 -26.25 -5.92 10.94
C GLY A 76 -25.16 -6.94 10.60
N TYR A 77 -24.16 -6.59 9.81
CA TYR A 77 -23.02 -7.48 9.53
C TYR A 77 -21.97 -7.42 10.64
N THR A 78 -21.25 -8.52 10.83
CA THR A 78 -20.09 -8.56 11.73
C THR A 78 -18.82 -8.78 10.90
N VAL A 79 -17.91 -7.81 10.96
CA VAL A 79 -16.57 -7.95 10.38
C VAL A 79 -15.67 -8.57 11.42
N ARG A 80 -14.83 -9.52 11.00
CA ARG A 80 -13.85 -10.19 11.86
C ARG A 80 -12.47 -10.14 11.22
N ALA A 81 -11.43 -10.13 12.04
CA ALA A 81 -10.06 -10.25 11.58
C ALA A 81 -9.25 -11.12 12.54
N HIS A 82 -8.31 -11.86 11.95
CA HIS A 82 -7.24 -12.53 12.65
C HIS A 82 -6.20 -11.52 13.12
N THR A 83 -5.64 -11.74 14.30
CA THR A 83 -4.50 -10.99 14.85
C THR A 83 -3.17 -11.69 14.53
N ASP A 84 -3.22 -12.93 14.03
CA ASP A 84 -2.11 -13.71 13.51
C ASP A 84 -1.97 -13.62 11.98
N GLY A 85 -0.90 -14.21 11.46
CA GLY A 85 -0.57 -14.18 10.04
C GLY A 85 0.26 -12.96 9.62
N CYS A 86 0.82 -13.05 8.41
CA CYS A 86 1.74 -12.05 7.87
C CYS A 86 1.06 -10.71 7.62
N LEU A 87 -0.22 -10.70 7.21
CA LEU A 87 -0.96 -9.46 7.01
C LEU A 87 -1.20 -8.74 8.33
N ALA A 88 -1.65 -9.45 9.37
CA ALA A 88 -1.88 -8.87 10.69
C ALA A 88 -0.58 -8.28 11.26
N ALA A 89 0.53 -9.01 11.16
CA ALA A 89 1.85 -8.52 11.56
C ALA A 89 2.28 -7.26 10.77
N ALA A 90 2.01 -7.21 9.46
CA ALA A 90 2.29 -6.02 8.65
C ALA A 90 1.45 -4.81 9.09
N GLN A 91 0.15 -5.02 9.37
CA GLN A 91 -0.74 -3.95 9.85
C GLN A 91 -0.28 -3.44 11.21
N GLN A 92 0.04 -4.33 12.15
CA GLN A 92 0.58 -3.96 13.46
C GLN A 92 1.88 -3.14 13.31
N ARG A 93 2.78 -3.52 12.39
CA ARG A 93 4.02 -2.78 12.17
C ARG A 93 3.79 -1.39 11.61
N LEU A 94 2.87 -1.23 10.65
CA LEU A 94 2.62 0.03 9.96
C LEU A 94 1.77 0.97 10.81
N TYR A 95 0.70 0.47 11.40
CA TYR A 95 -0.29 1.28 12.11
C TYR A 95 -0.07 1.36 13.62
N GLY A 96 0.67 0.41 14.21
CA GLY A 96 1.05 0.41 15.62
C GLY A 96 0.01 -0.20 16.56
N ASP A 97 -1.22 0.28 16.55
CA ASP A 97 -2.31 -0.26 17.39
C ASP A 97 -3.31 -1.00 16.50
N GLN A 98 -3.20 -2.32 16.42
CA GLN A 98 -4.01 -3.14 15.51
C GLN A 98 -5.50 -3.13 15.86
N ASP A 99 -5.88 -3.16 17.13
CA ASP A 99 -7.29 -3.11 17.56
C ASP A 99 -7.92 -1.79 17.13
N ARG A 100 -7.21 -0.69 17.38
CA ARG A 100 -7.66 0.65 17.01
C ARG A 100 -7.71 0.84 15.50
N TRP A 101 -6.70 0.37 14.78
CA TRP A 101 -6.69 0.34 13.32
C TRP A 101 -7.88 -0.45 12.76
N PHE A 102 -8.13 -1.65 13.29
CA PHE A 102 -9.23 -2.50 12.84
C PHE A 102 -10.57 -1.78 13.04
N ARG A 103 -10.84 -1.28 14.25
CA ARG A 103 -12.10 -0.60 14.55
C ARG A 103 -12.34 0.61 13.65
N THR A 104 -11.36 1.51 13.56
CA THR A 104 -11.50 2.75 12.79
C THR A 104 -11.59 2.51 11.28
N SER A 105 -10.76 1.61 10.74
CA SER A 105 -10.81 1.27 9.31
C SER A 105 -12.13 0.61 8.93
N VAL A 106 -12.64 -0.30 9.76
CA VAL A 106 -13.93 -0.97 9.50
C VAL A 106 -15.07 0.04 9.55
N VAL A 107 -15.11 0.97 10.52
CA VAL A 107 -16.14 2.03 10.56
C VAL A 107 -16.05 2.91 9.32
N VAL A 108 -14.88 3.49 9.04
CA VAL A 108 -14.70 4.45 7.94
C VAL A 108 -15.00 3.82 6.57
N ASN A 109 -14.60 2.57 6.35
CA ASN A 109 -14.87 1.86 5.09
C ASN A 109 -16.34 1.43 4.92
N ASN A 110 -17.18 1.60 5.94
CA ASN A 110 -18.59 1.18 5.92
C ASN A 110 -19.59 2.34 6.11
N LEU A 111 -19.14 3.61 6.08
CA LEU A 111 -20.03 4.77 6.24
C LEU A 111 -21.09 4.88 5.12
N GLU A 112 -20.73 4.54 3.88
CA GLU A 112 -21.68 4.52 2.75
C GLU A 112 -22.74 3.42 2.90
N PRO A 113 -22.36 2.14 3.15
CA PRO A 113 -23.32 1.11 3.50
C PRO A 113 -24.22 1.45 4.70
N GLU A 114 -23.68 2.11 5.73
CA GLU A 114 -24.46 2.58 6.88
C GLU A 114 -25.50 3.62 6.44
N ALA A 115 -25.09 4.66 5.72
CA ALA A 115 -25.98 5.71 5.23
C ALA A 115 -27.13 5.15 4.41
N ALA A 116 -26.81 4.21 3.49
CA ALA A 116 -27.80 3.51 2.69
C ALA A 116 -28.77 2.68 3.54
N ARG A 117 -28.28 1.98 4.57
CA ARG A 117 -29.12 1.17 5.46
C ARG A 117 -30.07 2.02 6.30
N THR A 118 -29.59 3.15 6.81
CA THR A 118 -30.36 4.01 7.73
C THR A 118 -31.23 5.03 7.01
N GLY A 119 -31.08 5.21 5.70
CA GLY A 119 -31.73 6.27 4.93
C GLY A 119 -31.25 7.67 5.30
N ARG A 120 -30.05 7.80 5.88
CA ARG A 120 -29.48 9.08 6.31
C ARG A 120 -28.55 9.63 5.22
N PRO A 121 -28.46 10.96 5.04
CA PRO A 121 -27.43 11.55 4.18
C PRO A 121 -26.02 11.16 4.63
N LEU A 122 -25.13 10.83 3.68
CA LEU A 122 -23.76 10.43 3.98
C LEU A 122 -22.98 11.49 4.76
N ALA A 123 -23.25 12.77 4.53
CA ALA A 123 -22.65 13.87 5.28
C ALA A 123 -23.02 13.82 6.77
N GLU A 124 -24.27 13.45 7.10
CA GLU A 124 -24.73 13.33 8.48
C GLU A 124 -24.11 12.12 9.17
N VAL A 125 -23.97 11.00 8.46
CA VAL A 125 -23.25 9.82 8.95
C VAL A 125 -21.77 10.14 9.20
N ARG A 126 -21.10 10.83 8.26
CA ARG A 126 -19.72 11.29 8.46
C ARG A 126 -19.58 12.24 9.64
N ALA A 127 -20.52 13.16 9.85
CA ALA A 127 -20.51 14.06 11.00
C ALA A 127 -20.66 13.28 12.33
N ALA A 128 -21.51 12.25 12.35
CA ALA A 128 -21.66 11.38 13.51
C ALA A 128 -20.37 10.59 13.83
N HIS A 129 -19.61 10.17 12.81
CA HIS A 129 -18.36 9.41 12.93
C HIS A 129 -17.09 10.28 12.77
N HIS A 130 -17.16 11.57 13.09
CA HIS A 130 -16.04 12.50 12.90
C HIS A 130 -14.80 12.11 13.73
N ALA A 131 -14.99 11.50 14.90
CA ALA A 131 -13.91 11.05 15.77
C ALA A 131 -13.14 9.88 15.15
N GLU A 132 -13.85 8.89 14.61
CA GLU A 132 -13.28 7.75 13.91
C GLU A 132 -12.56 8.18 12.63
N LEU A 133 -13.11 9.15 11.90
CA LEU A 133 -12.45 9.74 10.72
C LEU A 133 -11.13 10.43 11.11
N ALA A 134 -11.13 11.22 12.17
CA ALA A 134 -9.92 11.91 12.65
C ALA A 134 -8.87 10.91 13.17
N GLU A 135 -9.28 9.84 13.86
CA GLU A 135 -8.36 8.79 14.29
C GLU A 135 -7.81 7.99 13.11
N TRP A 136 -8.65 7.68 12.12
CA TRP A 136 -8.21 7.03 10.89
C TRP A 136 -7.15 7.85 10.16
N GLN A 137 -7.32 9.17 10.08
CA GLN A 137 -6.32 10.06 9.49
C GLN A 137 -4.98 10.03 10.25
N ARG A 138 -5.01 10.05 11.60
CA ARG A 138 -3.79 9.92 12.42
C ARG A 138 -3.07 8.60 12.17
N LEU A 139 -3.81 7.50 12.17
CA LEU A 139 -3.30 6.16 11.91
C LEU A 139 -2.70 6.03 10.50
N ARG A 140 -3.36 6.60 9.48
CA ARG A 140 -2.86 6.66 8.10
C ARG A 140 -1.59 7.49 7.98
N ALA A 141 -1.50 8.62 8.67
CA ALA A 141 -0.28 9.44 8.69
C ALA A 141 0.91 8.69 9.34
N HIS A 142 0.67 8.02 10.46
CA HIS A 142 1.69 7.18 11.10
C HIS A 142 2.15 6.02 10.18
N ALA A 143 1.21 5.35 9.53
CA ALA A 143 1.50 4.28 8.58
C ALA A 143 2.31 4.78 7.38
N LEU A 144 2.00 5.97 6.86
CA LEU A 144 2.77 6.57 5.76
C LEU A 144 4.21 6.86 6.17
N THR A 145 4.43 7.46 7.34
CA THR A 145 5.79 7.72 7.87
C THR A 145 6.57 6.42 8.02
N THR A 146 5.95 5.41 8.62
CA THR A 146 6.57 4.09 8.83
C THR A 146 6.86 3.37 7.51
N ALA A 147 5.92 3.37 6.57
CA ALA A 147 6.08 2.79 5.23
C ALA A 147 7.21 3.46 4.45
N THR A 148 7.28 4.79 4.50
CA THR A 148 8.31 5.57 3.82
C THR A 148 9.70 5.23 4.36
N ALA A 149 9.85 5.15 5.70
CA ALA A 149 11.11 4.78 6.33
C ALA A 149 11.53 3.35 5.95
N LEU A 150 10.60 2.40 5.98
CA LEU A 150 10.84 1.00 5.62
C LEU A 150 11.31 0.85 4.17
N LEU A 151 10.64 1.52 3.23
CA LEU A 151 10.97 1.41 1.81
C LEU A 151 12.28 2.11 1.45
N LYS A 152 12.62 3.22 2.12
CA LYS A 152 13.93 3.89 1.96
C LYS A 152 15.08 3.05 2.53
N GLY A 153 14.89 2.45 3.70
CA GLY A 153 15.91 1.63 4.36
C GLY A 153 16.22 0.31 3.65
N GLY A 154 15.29 -0.21 2.85
CA GLY A 154 15.48 -1.42 2.05
C GLY A 154 16.32 -1.24 0.78
N GLY A 155 16.65 0.00 0.39
CA GLY A 155 17.44 0.31 -0.81
C GLY A 155 18.96 0.25 -0.62
N SER A 156 19.46 -0.03 0.58
CA SER A 156 20.89 0.10 0.93
C SER A 156 21.68 -1.20 0.95
N THR A 157 21.11 -2.35 0.59
CA THR A 157 21.86 -3.62 0.53
C THR A 157 22.14 -4.05 -0.91
N HIS A 158 23.19 -3.46 -1.48
CA HIS A 158 23.98 -4.09 -2.55
C HIS A 158 25.44 -4.14 -2.07
N PRO A 159 25.97 -5.30 -1.65
CA PRO A 159 27.42 -5.45 -1.56
C PRO A 159 27.96 -5.44 -2.99
N SER A 160 28.61 -4.34 -3.36
CA SER A 160 29.38 -4.25 -4.60
C SER A 160 30.56 -5.20 -4.47
N THR A 161 30.46 -6.39 -5.08
CA THR A 161 31.60 -7.30 -5.23
C THR A 161 32.52 -6.72 -6.31
N SER A 162 33.35 -5.74 -5.92
CA SER A 162 34.54 -5.38 -6.68
C SER A 162 35.57 -6.49 -6.49
N HIS A 163 35.52 -7.46 -7.40
CA HIS A 163 36.54 -8.49 -7.54
C HIS A 163 37.81 -7.81 -8.11
N LEU A 164 38.70 -7.34 -7.24
CA LEU A 164 40.06 -6.98 -7.62
C LEU A 164 40.81 -8.27 -7.98
N LYS A 165 41.06 -8.44 -9.28
CA LYS A 165 41.95 -9.47 -9.82
C LYS A 165 43.38 -9.09 -9.42
N GLY A 166 43.94 -9.83 -8.46
CA GLY A 166 45.37 -9.77 -8.15
C GLY A 166 46.16 -10.41 -9.27
N ASN A 167 47.12 -9.68 -9.81
CA ASN A 167 48.12 -10.18 -10.74
C ASN A 167 49.01 -11.21 -10.03
N GLN A 168 49.21 -12.35 -10.66
CA GLN A 168 50.44 -13.14 -10.62
C GLN A 168 50.82 -13.48 -12.05
#